data_AF-A0A062WXY5-F1
#
_entry.id   AF-A0A062WXY5-F1
#
_cell.length_a   1.000
_cell.length_b   1.000
_cell.length_c   1.000
_cell.angle_alpha   90.00
_cell.angle_beta   90.00
_cell.angle_gamma   90.00
#
_symmetry.space_group_name_H-M   'P 1'
#
loop_
_entity.id
_entity.type
_entity.pdbx_description
1 polymer ?
#
loop_
_entity_poly.entity_id
_entity_poly.type
_entity_poly.pdbx_seq_one_letter_code
_entity_poly.pdbx_strand_id
1 'polypeptide(L)'
;MATTDPATLPSTSTWYLATTLPHPDLPTAAASAFPPAAHSEIDRLYGPHGWVEQDYKQITHELGWADVQVRSATAIARHPALVNCAFSLCWHDTPEHPPPHPAAARVRSRPAHCRPGRPASAGSAPA
;
A
#
# COMPACT_ATOMS: atom_id res chain seq x y z
N MET A 1 13.44 -8.71 -11.73
CA MET A 1 14.71 -9.34 -11.33
C MET A 1 15.83 -8.39 -11.70
N ALA A 2 16.66 -7.99 -10.74
CA ALA A 2 17.84 -7.18 -11.03
C ALA A 2 19.01 -8.04 -11.48
N THR A 3 19.90 -7.44 -12.27
CA THR A 3 21.16 -8.06 -12.72
C THR A 3 22.23 -6.98 -12.83
N THR A 4 23.49 -7.36 -12.64
CA THR A 4 24.67 -6.51 -12.91
C THR A 4 25.11 -6.53 -14.37
N ASP A 5 24.58 -7.45 -15.18
CA ASP A 5 24.85 -7.48 -16.62
C ASP A 5 23.68 -6.86 -17.39
N PRO A 6 23.75 -5.57 -17.75
CA PRO A 6 22.70 -4.90 -18.50
C PRO A 6 22.75 -5.19 -20.01
N ALA A 7 23.80 -5.84 -20.53
CA ALA A 7 24.03 -5.92 -21.98
C ALA A 7 22.96 -6.72 -22.74
N THR A 8 22.25 -7.59 -22.03
CA THR A 8 21.21 -8.47 -22.58
C THR A 8 19.79 -7.95 -22.35
N LEU A 9 19.62 -6.81 -21.66
CA LEU A 9 18.30 -6.33 -21.26
C LEU A 9 17.65 -5.40 -22.30
N PRO A 10 16.31 -5.43 -22.46
CA PRO A 10 15.61 -4.52 -23.36
C PRO A 10 15.69 -3.07 -22.88
N SER A 11 16.15 -2.17 -23.74
CA SER A 11 16.37 -0.76 -23.38
C SER A 11 15.11 -0.03 -22.89
N THR A 12 13.93 -0.41 -23.38
CA THR A 12 12.64 0.24 -23.06
C THR A 12 12.00 -0.21 -21.77
N SER A 13 12.45 -1.32 -21.19
CA SER A 13 11.92 -1.87 -19.94
C SER A 13 12.99 -2.06 -18.87
N THR A 14 14.18 -1.48 -19.07
CA THR A 14 15.29 -1.55 -18.13
C THR A 14 15.38 -0.28 -17.31
N TRP A 15 15.45 -0.44 -15.99
CA TRP A 15 15.61 0.63 -15.02
C TRP A 15 16.84 0.33 -14.18
N TYR A 16 17.63 1.35 -13.88
CA TYR A 16 18.84 1.21 -13.08
C TYR A 16 18.55 1.60 -11.62
N LEU A 17 19.10 0.83 -10.69
CA LEU A 17 19.04 1.12 -9.26
C LEU A 17 20.46 1.39 -8.74
N ALA A 18 20.63 2.51 -8.05
CA ALA A 18 21.86 2.83 -7.34
C ALA A 18 21.66 2.59 -5.84
N THR A 19 22.67 2.04 -5.16
CA THR A 19 22.64 1.75 -3.72
C THR A 19 23.97 2.11 -3.07
N THR A 20 23.92 2.50 -1.80
CA THR A 20 25.10 2.71 -0.95
C THR A 20 25.55 1.44 -0.25
N LEU A 21 24.78 0.34 -0.35
CA LEU A 21 25.14 -0.95 0.20
C LEU A 21 26.31 -1.54 -0.61
N PRO A 22 27.40 -1.99 0.05
CA PRO A 22 28.54 -2.49 -0.68
C PRO A 22 28.26 -3.86 -1.28
N HIS A 23 28.79 -4.10 -2.48
CA HIS A 23 28.75 -5.43 -3.08
C HIS A 23 29.71 -6.38 -2.32
N PRO A 24 29.33 -7.65 -2.05
CA PRO A 24 30.13 -8.59 -1.25
C PRO A 24 31.54 -8.83 -1.80
N ASP A 25 31.70 -8.80 -3.12
CA ASP A 25 32.98 -9.07 -3.79
C ASP A 25 33.87 -7.81 -3.93
N LEU A 26 33.42 -6.64 -3.50
CA LEU A 26 34.18 -5.40 -3.64
C LEU A 26 34.98 -5.08 -2.37
N PRO A 27 36.24 -4.60 -2.50
CA PRO A 27 37.07 -4.21 -1.36
C PRO A 27 36.42 -3.15 -0.46
N THR A 28 35.55 -2.30 -1.02
CA THR A 28 34.79 -1.27 -0.31
C THR A 28 33.89 -1.85 0.78
N ALA A 29 33.51 -3.13 0.71
CA ALA A 29 32.75 -3.81 1.74
C ALA A 29 33.41 -3.75 3.12
N ALA A 30 34.74 -3.90 3.19
CA ALA A 30 35.47 -3.88 4.46
C ALA A 30 35.52 -2.49 5.12
N ALA A 31 35.29 -1.42 4.35
CA ALA A 31 35.30 -0.04 4.83
C ALA A 31 33.89 0.53 5.09
N SER A 32 32.84 -0.25 4.81
CA SER A 32 31.45 0.19 4.91
C SER A 32 30.90 0.06 6.32
N ALA A 33 30.06 1.02 6.73
CA ALA A 33 29.25 0.91 7.96
C ALA A 33 28.04 -0.02 7.81
N PHE A 34 27.67 -0.38 6.58
CA PHE A 34 26.55 -1.26 6.26
C PHE A 34 27.02 -2.66 5.83
N PRO A 35 26.24 -3.71 6.15
CA PRO A 35 26.55 -5.06 5.71
C PRO A 35 26.55 -5.17 4.18
N PRO A 36 27.39 -6.04 3.59
CA PRO A 36 27.36 -6.28 2.16
C PRO A 36 26.04 -6.88 1.69
N ALA A 37 25.58 -6.45 0.51
CA ALA A 37 24.34 -6.88 -0.09
C ALA A 37 24.57 -7.46 -1.49
N ALA A 38 24.24 -8.73 -1.66
CA ALA A 38 24.19 -9.36 -2.97
C ALA A 38 22.94 -8.88 -3.75
N HIS A 39 22.91 -9.11 -5.06
CA HIS A 39 21.78 -8.74 -5.93
C HIS A 39 20.43 -9.24 -5.42
N SER A 40 20.36 -10.47 -4.90
CA SER A 40 19.13 -11.03 -4.35
C SER A 40 18.62 -10.25 -3.12
N GLU A 41 19.53 -9.72 -2.30
CA GLU A 41 19.17 -8.91 -1.15
C GLU A 41 18.71 -7.52 -1.59
N ILE A 42 19.36 -6.92 -2.60
CA ILE A 42 18.89 -5.66 -3.20
C ILE A 42 17.50 -5.84 -3.81
N ASP A 43 17.25 -6.94 -4.52
CA ASP A 43 15.93 -7.29 -5.07
C ASP A 43 14.88 -7.45 -3.96
N ARG A 44 15.24 -8.09 -2.85
CA ARG A 44 14.37 -8.23 -1.69
C ARG A 44 14.04 -6.88 -1.04
N LEU A 45 15.02 -6.00 -0.90
CA LEU A 45 14.86 -4.70 -0.25
C LEU A 45 14.09 -3.71 -1.13
N TYR A 46 14.36 -3.68 -2.43
CA TYR A 46 13.72 -2.73 -3.35
C TYR A 46 12.42 -3.25 -3.96
N GLY A 47 12.26 -4.57 -4.10
CA GLY A 47 11.07 -5.19 -4.70
C GLY A 47 9.72 -4.71 -4.12
N PRO A 48 9.59 -4.47 -2.80
CA PRO A 48 8.37 -3.93 -2.21
C PRO A 48 8.01 -2.49 -2.63
N HIS A 49 8.88 -1.74 -3.31
CA HIS A 49 8.62 -0.33 -3.64
C HIS A 49 7.31 -0.11 -4.40
N GLY A 50 6.96 -1.00 -5.33
CA GLY A 50 5.68 -0.93 -6.05
C GLY A 50 4.46 -1.23 -5.16
N TRP A 51 4.63 -2.08 -4.15
CA TRP A 51 3.57 -2.41 -3.20
C TRP A 51 3.26 -1.23 -2.27
N VAL A 52 4.26 -0.43 -1.89
CA VAL A 52 4.04 0.79 -1.10
C VAL A 52 3.07 1.75 -1.81
N GLU A 53 3.19 1.90 -3.12
CA GLU A 53 2.26 2.73 -3.90
C GLU A 53 0.84 2.14 -3.96
N GLN A 54 0.75 0.82 -4.08
CA GLN A 54 -0.52 0.11 -4.11
C GLN A 54 -1.24 0.19 -2.76
N ASP A 55 -0.51 -0.02 -1.67
CA ASP A 55 -1.01 0.07 -0.31
C ASP A 55 -1.51 1.50 -0.05
N TYR A 56 -0.73 2.52 -0.43
CA TYR A 56 -1.13 3.93 -0.30
C TYR A 56 -2.51 4.21 -0.91
N LYS A 57 -2.79 3.67 -2.10
CA LYS A 57 -4.09 3.82 -2.79
C LYS A 57 -5.23 3.16 -2.02
N GLN A 58 -5.03 1.97 -1.48
CA GLN A 58 -6.07 1.30 -0.69
C GLN A 58 -6.35 2.04 0.61
N ILE A 59 -5.30 2.43 1.33
CA ILE A 59 -5.38 3.13 2.62
C ILE A 59 -6.07 4.49 2.48
N THR A 60 -5.79 5.23 1.40
CA THR A 60 -6.45 6.53 1.18
C THR A 60 -7.97 6.40 1.10
N HIS A 61 -8.47 5.30 0.54
CA HIS A 61 -9.90 5.02 0.50
C HIS A 61 -10.42 4.43 1.82
N GLU A 62 -9.70 3.50 2.45
CA GLU A 62 -10.19 2.80 3.65
C GLU A 62 -10.15 3.65 4.94
N LEU A 63 -9.16 4.54 5.08
CA LEU A 63 -9.07 5.45 6.23
C LEU A 63 -9.93 6.71 6.07
N GLY A 64 -10.75 6.78 5.01
CA GLY A 64 -11.65 7.91 4.77
C GLY A 64 -10.92 9.22 4.48
N TRP A 65 -9.66 9.17 4.01
CA TRP A 65 -8.90 10.38 3.64
C TRP A 65 -9.70 11.18 2.59
N ALA A 66 -10.26 10.49 1.59
CA ALA A 66 -11.10 11.11 0.58
C ALA A 66 -12.49 11.56 1.11
N ASP A 67 -12.98 10.95 2.19
CA ASP A 67 -14.33 11.16 2.71
C ASP A 67 -14.41 12.26 3.77
N VAL A 68 -13.30 12.56 4.46
CA VAL A 68 -13.22 13.58 5.52
C VAL A 68 -12.59 14.86 4.99
N GLN A 69 -13.42 15.87 4.72
CA GLN A 69 -12.92 17.19 4.34
C GLN A 69 -12.60 18.04 5.58
N VAL A 70 -11.33 18.04 5.98
CA VAL A 70 -10.80 18.95 7.01
C VAL A 70 -10.77 20.40 6.50
N ARG A 71 -11.29 21.34 7.30
CA ARG A 71 -11.43 22.76 6.91
C ARG A 71 -10.57 23.73 7.72
N SER A 72 -10.10 23.35 8.90
CA SER A 72 -9.21 24.21 9.69
C SER A 72 -7.75 23.99 9.28
N ALA A 73 -6.94 25.06 9.30
CA ALA A 73 -5.52 24.98 8.97
C ALA A 73 -4.77 23.96 9.86
N THR A 74 -5.09 23.93 11.15
CA THR A 74 -4.54 22.95 12.09
C THR A 74 -4.92 21.52 11.73
N ALA A 75 -6.18 21.26 11.34
CA ALA A 75 -6.60 19.92 10.95
C ALA A 75 -5.95 19.50 9.62
N ILE A 76 -5.83 20.39 8.65
CA ILE A 76 -5.14 20.14 7.37
C ILE A 76 -3.67 19.74 7.62
N ALA A 77 -2.97 20.45 8.50
CA ALA A 77 -1.58 20.14 8.81
C ALA A 77 -1.39 18.81 9.57
N ARG A 78 -2.36 18.40 10.40
CA ARG A 78 -2.27 17.19 11.22
C ARG A 78 -2.79 15.93 10.55
N HIS A 79 -3.77 16.08 9.65
CA HIS A 79 -4.50 14.96 9.06
C HIS A 79 -3.57 13.93 8.38
N PRO A 80 -2.56 14.30 7.56
CA PRO A 80 -1.67 13.32 6.94
C PRO A 80 -0.87 12.50 7.96
N ALA A 81 -0.42 13.12 9.05
CA ALA A 81 0.33 12.44 10.10
C ALA A 81 -0.54 11.42 10.85
N LEU A 82 -1.78 11.79 11.21
CA LEU A 82 -2.72 10.90 11.89
C LEU A 82 -3.10 9.69 11.03
N VAL A 83 -3.35 9.91 9.74
CA VAL A 83 -3.66 8.83 8.79
C VAL A 83 -2.47 7.89 8.62
N ASN A 84 -1.24 8.41 8.47
CA ASN A 84 -0.04 7.58 8.39
C ASN A 84 0.20 6.79 9.68
N CYS A 85 -0.01 7.39 10.85
CA CYS A 85 0.10 6.68 12.13
C CYS A 85 -0.94 5.56 12.25
N ALA A 86 -2.20 5.84 11.92
CA ALA A 86 -3.26 4.83 11.93
C ALA A 86 -2.93 3.67 10.98
N PHE A 87 -2.43 3.98 9.78
CA PHE A 87 -1.95 2.97 8.84
C PHE A 87 -0.82 2.11 9.41
N SER A 88 0.26 2.72 9.91
CA SER A 88 1.40 1.97 10.46
C SER A 88 0.97 1.05 11.62
N LEU A 89 0.02 1.49 12.45
CA LEU A 89 -0.52 0.69 13.55
C LEU A 89 -1.36 -0.49 13.02
N CYS A 90 -2.29 -0.23 12.09
CA CYS A 90 -3.08 -1.30 11.47
C CYS A 90 -2.20 -2.32 10.75
N TRP A 91 -1.13 -1.86 10.08
CA TRP A 91 -0.16 -2.73 9.41
C TRP A 91 0.64 -3.57 10.41
N HIS A 92 1.14 -2.98 11.48
CA HIS A 92 1.85 -3.70 12.55
C HIS A 92 0.98 -4.80 13.17
N ASP A 93 -0.30 -4.50 13.41
CA ASP A 93 -1.22 -5.41 14.07
C ASP A 93 -1.96 -6.34 13.09
N THR A 94 -1.61 -6.32 11.80
CA THR A 94 -2.21 -7.21 10.81
C THR A 94 -1.84 -8.66 11.15
N PRO A 95 -2.81 -9.52 11.51
CA PRO A 95 -2.52 -10.90 11.82
C PRO A 95 -1.93 -11.58 10.58
N GLU A 96 -0.90 -12.42 10.75
CA GLU A 96 -0.39 -13.24 9.65
C GLU A 96 -1.57 -13.93 8.97
N HIS A 97 -1.67 -13.76 7.64
CA HIS A 97 -2.72 -14.43 6.88
C HIS A 97 -2.51 -15.94 7.07
N PRO A 98 -3.47 -16.68 7.65
CA PRO A 98 -3.33 -18.12 7.74
C PRO A 98 -3.11 -18.67 6.33
N PRO A 99 -2.23 -19.67 6.13
CA PRO A 99 -1.99 -20.25 4.82
C PRO A 99 -3.34 -20.59 4.18
N PRO A 100 -3.51 -20.35 2.86
CA PRO A 100 -4.79 -20.54 2.21
C PRO A 100 -5.31 -21.94 2.49
N HIS A 101 -6.30 -22.04 3.38
CA HIS A 101 -6.94 -23.29 3.71
C HIS A 101 -7.68 -23.74 2.44
N PRO A 102 -7.54 -25.00 1.97
CA PRO A 102 -8.32 -25.48 0.85
C PRO A 102 -9.80 -25.25 1.16
N ALA A 103 -10.46 -24.62 0.20
CA ALA A 103 -11.70 -23.86 0.35
C ALA A 103 -12.82 -24.60 1.09
N ALA A 104 -13.32 -24.00 2.17
CA ALA A 104 -14.73 -24.11 2.51
C ALA A 104 -15.45 -22.95 1.83
N ALA A 105 -16.09 -23.23 0.69
CA ALA A 105 -17.00 -22.32 0.01
C ALA A 105 -18.16 -21.96 0.94
N ARG A 106 -17.99 -20.97 1.82
CA ARG A 106 -19.12 -20.31 2.47
C ARG A 106 -19.69 -19.32 1.47
N VAL A 107 -20.76 -19.73 0.80
CA VAL A 107 -21.70 -18.82 0.15
C VAL A 107 -22.07 -17.74 1.17
N ARG A 108 -21.51 -16.55 1.02
CA ARG A 108 -21.96 -15.38 1.79
C ARG A 108 -23.28 -14.97 1.18
N SER A 109 -24.38 -15.46 1.74
CA SER A 109 -25.70 -14.86 1.47
C SER A 109 -25.65 -13.41 1.93
N ARG A 110 -25.71 -12.50 0.96
CA ARG A 110 -25.71 -11.04 1.17
C ARG A 110 -26.88 -10.68 2.09
N PRO A 111 -26.68 -9.96 3.22
CA PRO A 111 -27.79 -9.42 3.98
C PRO A 111 -28.59 -8.49 3.07
N ALA A 112 -29.92 -8.60 3.12
CA ALA A 112 -30.79 -7.71 2.37
C ALA A 112 -30.59 -6.27 2.89
N HIS A 113 -30.16 -5.38 2.00
CA HIS A 113 -30.08 -3.96 2.29
C HIS A 113 -31.50 -3.43 2.44
N CYS A 114 -31.92 -3.09 3.66
CA CYS A 114 -33.12 -2.27 3.84
C CYS A 114 -32.81 -0.86 3.30
N ARG A 115 -33.31 -0.58 2.09
CA ARG A 115 -33.27 0.77 1.53
C ARG A 115 -34.25 1.64 2.35
N PRO A 116 -33.83 2.78 2.92
CA PRO A 116 -34.77 3.71 3.54
C PRO A 116 -35.75 4.19 2.47
N GLY A 117 -37.04 4.03 2.74
CA GLY A 117 -38.11 4.49 1.87
C GLY A 117 -38.02 6.01 1.67
N ARG A 118 -38.05 6.44 0.40
CA ARG A 118 -38.21 7.84 0.02
C ARG A 118 -39.52 8.37 0.63
N PRO A 119 -39.54 9.50 1.36
CA PRO A 119 -40.79 10.07 1.84
C PRO A 119 -41.67 10.42 0.64
N ALA A 120 -42.93 9.96 0.70
CA ALA A 120 -43.93 10.28 -0.29
C ALA A 120 -44.15 11.80 -0.32
N SER A 121 -43.96 12.41 -1.49
CA SER A 121 -44.39 13.77 -1.76
C SER A 121 -45.90 13.83 -1.59
N ALA A 122 -46.39 14.53 -0.55
CA ALA A 122 -47.80 14.87 -0.43
C ALA A 122 -48.19 15.73 -1.64
N GLY A 123 -49.00 15.16 -2.53
CA GLY A 123 -49.60 15.90 -3.63
C GLY A 123 -50.60 16.91 -3.08
N SER A 124 -50.53 18.14 -3.56
CA SER A 124 -51.65 19.09 -3.50
C SER A 124 -52.87 18.46 -4.17
N ALA A 125 -54.01 18.47 -3.48
CA ALA A 125 -55.31 18.24 -4.09
C ALA A 125 -55.98 19.59 -4.40
N PRO A 126 -56.68 19.74 -5.54
CA PRO A 126 -57.38 20.96 -5.90
C PRO A 126 -58.87 20.90 -5.48
N ALA A 127 -59.39 22.05 -5.04
CA ALA A 127 -60.70 22.65 -5.37
C ALA A 127 -60.88 23.92 -4.53
#